data_AF-A0A5J9SEF7-F1
#
_entry.id   AF-A0A5J9SEF7-F1
#
_cell.length_a   1.000
_cell.length_b   1.000
_cell.length_c   1.000
_cell.angle_alpha   90.00
_cell.angle_beta   90.00
_cell.angle_gamma   90.00
#
_symmetry.space_group_name_H-M   'P 1'
#
loop_
_entity.id
_entity.type
_entity.pdbx_description
1 polymer ?
#
loop_
_entity_poly.entity_id
_entity_poly.type
_entity_poly.pdbx_seq_one_letter_code
_entity_poly.pdbx_strand_id
1 'polypeptide(L)'
;MPTNGDEDQEALKRALATLTVVTSEAQRLKPIQETVGMGWQSGDARVAVEHLPYVEHWDTICHEILRAHKNGGVWDGPFTELLKEIANIHSLKEALAVVSAIADRNMQQVFMAHARRA
;
A
#
# COMPACT_ATOMS: atom_id res chain seq x y z
N MET A 1 -14.47 28.20 -15.82
CA MET A 1 -14.58 27.09 -16.78
C MET A 1 -13.20 26.48 -16.86
N PRO A 2 -12.99 25.22 -16.44
CA PRO A 2 -11.71 24.53 -16.68
C PRO A 2 -11.45 24.50 -18.19
N THR A 3 -10.19 24.62 -18.59
CA THR A 3 -9.81 24.56 -20.01
C THR A 3 -9.69 23.09 -20.43
N ASN A 4 -9.82 22.78 -21.72
CA ASN A 4 -9.64 21.40 -22.23
C ASN A 4 -8.31 20.77 -21.76
N GLY A 5 -7.25 21.58 -21.58
CA GLY A 5 -5.97 21.12 -21.05
C GLY A 5 -6.00 20.69 -19.58
N ASP A 6 -6.84 21.31 -18.74
CA ASP A 6 -7.00 20.91 -17.34
C ASP A 6 -7.75 19.56 -17.24
N GLU A 7 -8.78 19.37 -18.07
CA GLU A 7 -9.56 18.13 -18.11
C GLU A 7 -8.72 16.95 -18.60
N ASP A 8 -7.90 17.17 -19.65
CA ASP A 8 -6.96 16.17 -20.18
C ASP A 8 -5.90 15.78 -19.15
N GLN A 9 -5.37 16.75 -18.40
CA GLN A 9 -4.39 16.48 -17.34
C GLN A 9 -4.99 15.65 -16.20
N GLU A 10 -6.22 15.97 -15.77
CA GLU A 10 -6.90 15.19 -14.74
C GLU A 10 -7.28 13.79 -15.21
N ALA A 11 -7.66 13.63 -16.47
CA ALA A 11 -7.87 12.31 -17.08
C ALA A 11 -6.59 11.47 -17.08
N LEU A 12 -5.46 12.08 -17.43
CA LEU A 12 -4.15 11.42 -17.42
C LEU A 12 -3.75 10.99 -16.00
N LYS A 13 -3.92 11.85 -14.99
CA LYS A 13 -3.63 11.52 -13.59
C LYS A 13 -4.45 10.32 -13.13
N ARG A 14 -5.75 10.30 -13.42
CA ARG A 14 -6.63 9.18 -13.10
C ARG A 14 -6.20 7.90 -13.80
N ALA A 15 -5.93 7.96 -15.11
CA ALA A 15 -5.48 6.79 -15.88
C ALA A 15 -4.16 6.22 -15.34
N LEU A 16 -3.21 7.09 -14.99
CA LEU A 16 -1.93 6.68 -14.39
C LEU A 16 -2.15 6.04 -13.00
N ALA A 17 -2.98 6.64 -12.15
CA ALA A 17 -3.30 6.07 -10.84
C ALA A 17 -3.94 4.68 -10.97
N THR A 18 -4.89 4.51 -11.89
CA THR A 18 -5.49 3.20 -12.20
C THR A 18 -4.43 2.19 -12.64
N LEU A 19 -3.55 2.58 -13.56
CA LEU A 19 -2.48 1.70 -14.04
C LEU A 19 -1.54 1.30 -12.90
N THR A 20 -1.15 2.24 -12.03
CA THR A 20 -0.31 1.98 -10.85
C THR A 20 -0.97 0.98 -9.90
N VAL A 21 -2.26 1.14 -9.60
CA VAL A 21 -2.99 0.21 -8.73
C VAL A 21 -3.05 -1.19 -9.33
N VAL A 22 -3.45 -1.31 -10.60
CA VAL A 22 -3.66 -2.61 -11.26
C VAL A 22 -2.34 -3.37 -11.49
N THR A 23 -1.21 -2.66 -11.63
CA THR A 23 0.09 -3.29 -11.87
C THR A 23 0.94 -3.37 -10.60
N SER A 24 1.31 -2.24 -10.02
CA SER A 24 2.28 -2.16 -8.93
C SER A 24 1.66 -2.56 -7.60
N GLU A 25 0.50 -2.00 -7.26
CA GLU A 25 -0.12 -2.30 -5.96
C GLU A 25 -0.69 -3.71 -5.91
N ALA A 26 -1.23 -4.22 -7.02
CA ALA A 26 -1.65 -5.62 -7.13
C ALA A 26 -0.48 -6.62 -6.98
N GLN A 27 0.74 -6.25 -7.37
CA GLN A 27 1.93 -7.08 -7.11
C GLN A 27 2.39 -7.01 -5.65
N ARG A 28 2.24 -5.85 -5.01
CA ARG A 28 2.71 -5.61 -3.64
C ARG A 28 1.77 -6.14 -2.58
N LEU A 29 0.46 -6.06 -2.82
CA LEU A 29 -0.58 -6.22 -1.80
C LEU A 29 -1.60 -7.25 -2.24
N LYS A 30 -1.72 -8.31 -1.43
CA LYS A 30 -2.65 -9.42 -1.69
C LYS A 30 -4.12 -8.97 -1.81
N PRO A 31 -4.66 -8.08 -0.96
CA PRO A 31 -6.05 -7.64 -1.10
C PRO A 31 -6.33 -6.89 -2.40
N ILE A 32 -5.32 -6.16 -2.93
CA ILE A 32 -5.43 -5.46 -4.20
C ILE A 32 -5.35 -6.45 -5.36
N GLN A 33 -4.46 -7.44 -5.28
CA GLN A 33 -4.38 -8.53 -6.24
C GLN A 33 -5.73 -9.25 -6.39
N GLU A 34 -6.36 -9.59 -5.25
CA GLU A 34 -7.66 -10.24 -5.20
C GLU A 34 -8.75 -9.36 -5.82
N THR A 35 -8.76 -8.07 -5.50
CA THR A 35 -9.70 -7.09 -6.09
C THR A 35 -9.58 -7.04 -7.62
N VAL A 36 -8.36 -6.98 -8.16
CA VAL A 36 -8.11 -6.97 -9.61
C VAL A 36 -8.54 -8.29 -10.26
N GLY A 37 -8.25 -9.42 -9.61
CA GLY A 37 -8.66 -10.75 -10.08
C GLY A 37 -10.17 -10.93 -10.10
N MET A 38 -10.88 -10.46 -9.08
CA MET A 38 -12.35 -10.45 -9.04
C MET A 38 -12.95 -9.53 -10.11
N GLY A 39 -12.30 -8.40 -10.37
CA GLY A 39 -12.66 -7.49 -11.46
C GLY A 39 -12.65 -8.16 -12.83
N TRP A 40 -11.65 -8.99 -13.10
CA TRP A 40 -11.59 -9.77 -14.33
C TRP A 40 -12.77 -10.74 -14.48
N GLN A 41 -13.24 -11.33 -13.38
CA GLN A 41 -14.34 -12.31 -13.39
C GLN A 41 -15.72 -11.66 -13.42
N SER A 42 -15.90 -10.58 -12.68
CA SER A 42 -17.22 -9.96 -12.41
C SER A 42 -17.48 -8.68 -13.21
N GLY A 43 -16.44 -8.06 -13.75
CA GLY A 43 -16.52 -6.75 -14.40
C GLY A 43 -16.52 -5.55 -13.42
N ASP A 44 -16.49 -5.77 -12.11
CA ASP A 44 -16.41 -4.70 -11.10
C ASP A 44 -15.15 -4.88 -10.22
N ALA A 45 -14.27 -3.89 -10.25
CA ALA A 45 -13.02 -3.87 -9.49
C ALA A 45 -12.96 -2.57 -8.69
N ARG A 46 -13.28 -2.65 -7.39
CA ARG A 46 -13.24 -1.49 -6.49
C ARG A 46 -12.37 -1.82 -5.30
N VAL A 47 -11.28 -1.06 -5.15
CA VAL A 47 -10.44 -1.15 -3.96
C VAL A 47 -11.27 -0.67 -2.78
N ALA A 48 -11.42 -1.54 -1.78
CA ALA A 48 -12.09 -1.21 -0.53
C ALA A 48 -11.33 -0.10 0.20
N VAL A 49 -12.04 0.80 0.86
CA VAL A 49 -11.45 1.95 1.56
C VAL A 49 -10.49 1.49 2.66
N GLU A 50 -10.80 0.36 3.28
CA GLU A 50 -10.02 -0.33 4.30
C GLU A 50 -8.65 -0.81 3.79
N HIS A 51 -8.47 -0.94 2.47
CA HIS A 51 -7.19 -1.35 1.87
C HIS A 51 -6.29 -0.16 1.50
N LEU A 52 -6.82 1.07 1.48
CA LEU A 52 -6.02 2.27 1.17
C LEU A 52 -4.83 2.46 2.12
N PRO A 53 -4.97 2.24 3.45
CA PRO A 53 -3.84 2.30 4.36
C PRO A 53 -2.71 1.31 4.02
N TYR A 54 -2.97 0.22 3.30
CA TYR A 54 -1.91 -0.70 2.87
C TYR A 54 -1.09 -0.12 1.72
N VAL A 55 -1.76 0.48 0.73
CA VAL A 55 -1.10 1.19 -0.39
C VAL A 55 -0.30 2.37 0.16
N GLU A 56 -0.92 3.10 1.08
CA GLU A 56 -0.28 4.20 1.75
C GLU A 56 0.91 3.66 2.56
N HIS A 57 0.73 2.81 3.54
CA HIS A 57 1.81 2.51 4.48
C HIS A 57 2.73 1.37 4.07
N TRP A 58 2.71 0.95 2.79
CA TRP A 58 3.50 -0.18 2.29
C TRP A 58 4.99 -0.13 2.67
N ASP A 59 5.65 1.03 2.54
CA ASP A 59 7.07 1.19 2.91
C ASP A 59 7.29 0.99 4.43
N THR A 60 6.33 1.44 5.26
CA THR A 60 6.37 1.27 6.71
C THR A 60 6.13 -0.20 7.10
N ILE A 61 5.16 -0.85 6.44
CA ILE A 61 4.88 -2.27 6.65
C ILE A 61 6.11 -3.12 6.28
N CYS A 62 6.75 -2.83 5.14
CA CYS A 62 7.96 -3.53 4.71
C CYS A 62 9.12 -3.36 5.72
N HIS A 63 9.32 -2.14 6.21
CA HIS A 63 10.33 -1.85 7.22
C HIS A 63 10.12 -2.68 8.49
N GLU A 64 8.89 -2.70 9.01
CA GLU A 64 8.55 -3.43 10.24
C GLU A 64 8.63 -4.95 10.06
N ILE A 65 8.21 -5.49 8.91
CA ILE A 65 8.37 -6.91 8.59
C ILE A 65 9.86 -7.30 8.63
N LEU A 66 10.72 -6.53 7.96
CA LEU A 66 12.16 -6.84 7.89
C LEU A 66 12.85 -6.68 9.24
N ARG A 67 12.47 -5.66 10.02
CA ARG A 67 12.94 -5.47 11.39
C ARG A 67 12.54 -6.66 12.27
N ALA A 68 11.26 -7.01 12.29
CA ALA A 68 10.75 -8.12 13.08
C ALA A 68 11.44 -9.43 12.69
N HIS A 69 11.62 -9.69 11.39
CA HIS A 69 12.35 -10.87 10.91
C HIS A 69 13.78 -10.95 11.43
N LYS A 70 14.53 -9.83 11.40
CA LYS A 70 15.90 -9.74 11.96
C LYS A 70 15.91 -9.92 13.49
N ASN A 71 14.85 -9.53 14.18
CA ASN A 71 14.72 -9.58 15.63
C ASN A 71 13.97 -10.83 16.14
N GLY A 72 14.02 -11.95 15.41
CA GLY A 72 13.43 -13.22 15.86
C GLY A 72 11.91 -13.29 15.80
N GLY A 73 11.27 -12.47 14.98
CA GLY A 73 9.82 -12.46 14.74
C GLY A 73 9.01 -11.55 15.67
N VAL A 74 9.67 -10.72 16.49
CA VAL A 74 8.98 -9.83 17.44
C VAL A 74 8.42 -8.59 16.72
N TRP A 75 7.11 -8.38 16.86
CA TRP A 75 6.36 -7.26 16.29
C TRP A 75 6.19 -6.15 17.32
N ASP A 76 7.26 -5.40 17.56
CA ASP A 76 7.37 -4.37 18.60
C ASP A 76 8.15 -3.13 18.13
N GLY A 77 8.18 -2.89 16.82
CA GLY A 77 8.96 -1.82 16.25
C GLY A 77 8.29 -0.45 16.30
N PRO A 78 9.05 0.60 15.94
CA PRO A 78 8.66 1.99 16.14
C PRO A 78 7.34 2.38 15.47
N PHE A 79 6.91 1.68 14.43
CA PHE A 79 5.68 1.97 13.70
C PHE A 79 4.56 0.95 13.95
N THR A 80 4.74 -0.02 14.85
CA THR A 80 3.74 -1.08 15.07
C THR A 80 2.41 -0.56 15.62
N GLU A 81 2.42 0.38 16.57
CA GLU A 81 1.17 1.02 17.03
C GLU A 81 0.54 1.89 15.95
N LEU A 82 1.34 2.60 15.15
CA LEU A 82 0.84 3.36 14.00
C LEU A 82 0.12 2.43 13.00
N LEU A 83 0.74 1.32 12.63
CA LEU A 83 0.16 0.33 11.69
C LEU A 83 -1.08 -0.34 12.24
N LYS A 84 -1.16 -0.53 13.56
CA LYS A 84 -2.35 -1.00 14.24
C LYS A 84 -3.49 0.00 14.13
N GLU A 85 -3.25 1.28 14.40
CA GLU A 85 -4.28 2.32 14.37
C GLU A 85 -4.81 2.59 12.95
N ILE A 86 -3.92 2.69 11.96
CA ILE A 86 -4.31 3.16 10.62
C ILE A 86 -4.62 2.02 9.65
N ALA A 87 -4.00 0.85 9.83
CA ALA A 87 -4.08 -0.27 8.90
C ALA A 87 -4.61 -1.56 9.56
N ASN A 88 -4.97 -1.50 10.86
CA ASN A 88 -5.49 -2.63 11.62
C ASN A 88 -4.52 -3.84 11.66
N ILE A 89 -3.21 -3.60 11.59
CA ILE A 89 -2.17 -4.64 11.62
C ILE A 89 -1.56 -4.73 13.02
N HIS A 90 -1.84 -5.82 13.72
CA HIS A 90 -1.43 -6.06 15.11
C HIS A 90 -0.24 -7.00 15.23
N SER A 91 0.15 -7.68 14.16
CA SER A 91 1.19 -8.70 14.21
C SER A 91 1.95 -8.85 12.91
N LEU A 92 3.14 -9.47 13.00
CA LEU A 92 3.93 -9.88 11.83
C LEU A 92 3.14 -10.81 10.90
N LYS A 93 2.33 -11.71 11.47
CA LYS A 93 1.50 -12.64 10.70
C LYS A 93 0.47 -11.90 9.85
N GLU A 94 -0.18 -10.89 10.43
CA GLU A 94 -1.15 -10.06 9.71
C GLU A 94 -0.47 -9.22 8.63
N ALA A 95 0.69 -8.63 8.93
CA ALA A 95 1.48 -7.88 7.94
C ALA A 95 1.86 -8.76 6.73
N LEU A 96 2.31 -10.00 6.98
CA LEU A 96 2.64 -10.97 5.93
C LEU A 96 1.41 -11.52 5.19
N ALA A 97 0.21 -11.44 5.78
CA ALA A 97 -1.02 -11.80 5.08
C ALA A 97 -1.45 -10.72 4.07
N VAL A 98 -1.07 -9.47 4.32
CA VAL A 98 -1.37 -8.31 3.48
C VAL A 98 -0.35 -8.15 2.34
N VAL A 99 0.94 -8.34 2.63
CA VAL A 99 2.03 -8.01 1.71
C VAL A 99 2.49 -9.24 0.91
N SER A 100 2.50 -9.12 -0.41
CA SER A 100 2.99 -10.13 -1.36
C SER A 100 4.42 -9.86 -1.85
N ALA A 101 4.88 -8.60 -1.82
CA ALA A 101 6.25 -8.22 -2.16
C ALA A 101 6.81 -7.23 -1.14
N ILE A 102 8.06 -7.45 -0.70
CA ILE A 102 8.70 -6.66 0.35
C ILE A 102 9.86 -5.86 -0.25
N ALA A 103 9.90 -4.55 0.03
CA ALA A 103 11.04 -3.71 -0.28
C ALA A 103 11.97 -3.56 0.94
N ASP A 104 13.28 -3.62 0.73
CA ASP A 104 14.24 -3.26 1.78
C ASP A 104 14.22 -1.75 2.01
N ARG A 105 13.62 -1.34 3.13
CA ARG A 105 13.42 0.05 3.52
C ARG A 105 14.18 0.38 4.78
N ASN A 106 15.07 1.36 4.69
CA ASN A 106 15.66 1.98 5.86
C ASN A 106 14.75 3.09 6.42
N MET A 107 15.03 3.54 7.64
CA MET A 107 14.23 4.53 8.35
C MET A 107 14.13 5.88 7.61
N GLN A 108 15.21 6.31 6.94
CA GLN A 108 15.21 7.54 6.14
C GLN A 108 14.25 7.44 4.95
N GLN A 109 14.23 6.30 4.26
CA GLN A 109 13.31 6.04 3.14
C GLN A 109 11.86 6.01 3.61
N VAL A 110 11.58 5.44 4.79
CA VAL A 110 10.24 5.47 5.39
C VAL A 110 9.80 6.93 5.64
N PHE A 111 10.65 7.77 6.25
CA PHE A 111 10.32 9.18 6.47
C PHE A 111 10.11 9.96 5.18
N MET A 112 10.91 9.71 4.14
CA MET A 112 10.68 10.33 2.83
C MET A 112 9.33 9.93 2.22
N ALA A 113 8.90 8.68 2.40
CA ALA A 113 7.60 8.21 1.90
C ALA A 113 6.43 8.95 2.57
N HIS A 114 6.53 9.21 3.87
CA HIS A 114 5.55 10.02 4.62
C HIS A 114 5.58 11.50 4.22
N ALA A 115 6.77 12.08 4.03
CA ALA A 115 6.92 13.49 3.65
C ALA A 115 6.34 13.82 2.26
N ARG A 116 6.33 12.87 1.31
CA ARG A 116 5.74 13.05 -0.02
C ARG A 116 4.21 13.11 -0.03
N ARG A 117 3.58 12.93 1.13
CA ARG A 117 2.12 12.81 1.28
C ARG A 117 1.50 13.87 2.18
N ALA A 118 2.33 14.63 2.88
CA ALA A 118 1.93 15.84 3.61
C ALA A 118 1.80 17.02 2.64
#